data_AF-A0AAN7H1X9-F1
#
_entry.id   AF-A0AAN7H1X9-F1
#
_cell.length_a   1.000
_cell.length_b   1.000
_cell.length_c   1.000
_cell.angle_alpha   90.00
_cell.angle_beta   90.00
_cell.angle_gamma   90.00
#
_symmetry.space_group_name_H-M   'P 1'
#
loop_
_entity.id
_entity.type
_entity.pdbx_description
1 polymer ?
#
loop_
_entity_poly.entity_id
_entity_poly.type
_entity_poly.pdbx_seq_one_letter_code
_entity_poly.pdbx_strand_id
1 'polypeptide(L)'
;MTSLQERHKQVYDLWVATAKPDRRDIAFFTHNYIRQTHPDHHVTRTNPARANLLAYAAAGHATCTEEYSNPDIIDTIRSYIPTNRPFDHQEGSVVDQVLFGRWTYTWSSTTFTLYSITSHEPGVAPIEYLFILTPKLSSPSLHHPKTDALLLAAGTWTNTLHEEIYVWDDNGWVKDSALFQSIQQSSWDDIILPVSTKDSLISDTIGFFDSREIYQSLYLSFKRGIILHGVPGNGKTATIKALINSLAKKDIPSLYVKQFDSCRGSKWSIKKIFARAREMAPCLLIFEDLDSLVEDKLRSYFLNEVDGLESNEGILMIGSTNHLSRLDPAIAKRPSRFDRKYLFELPDLATRVQYARYWRRKLEGKEAGKGFEEGLCQLIGVLTEGFSFAYIKELFVSTLLAIVRGQVQTAEEEDDESGSGKDVVVVEKEEEGKRVFKDVETPEEFKENIFWKVLKVQARILWEQMESADEVEKEKVKTGVVGLRKPPVIKPE
;
A
#
# COMPACT_ATOMS: atom_id res chain seq x y z
N MET A 1 54.29 12.98 -8.99
CA MET A 1 52.84 12.70 -9.12
C MET A 1 52.21 12.99 -7.78
N THR A 2 51.23 13.91 -7.70
CA THR A 2 50.43 14.11 -6.49
C THR A 2 49.81 12.79 -6.08
N SER A 3 49.88 12.47 -4.78
CA SER A 3 49.32 11.24 -4.23
C SER A 3 47.81 11.16 -4.49
N LEU A 4 47.26 9.95 -4.55
CA LEU A 4 45.82 9.74 -4.71
C LEU A 4 45.02 10.51 -3.63
N GLN A 5 45.57 10.56 -2.41
CA GLN A 5 44.99 11.26 -1.26
C GLN A 5 44.95 12.78 -1.47
N GLU A 6 46.01 13.41 -1.97
CA GLU A 6 46.02 14.84 -2.25
C GLU A 6 45.00 15.22 -3.33
N ARG A 7 44.89 14.39 -4.38
CA ARG A 7 43.88 14.61 -5.44
C ARG A 7 42.46 14.58 -4.87
N HIS A 8 42.20 13.71 -3.88
CA HIS A 8 40.88 13.56 -3.28
C HIS A 8 40.52 14.73 -2.38
N LYS A 9 41.48 15.20 -1.58
CA LYS A 9 41.30 16.40 -0.77
C LYS A 9 40.94 17.60 -1.65
N GLN A 10 41.57 17.73 -2.82
CA GLN A 10 41.27 18.83 -3.73
C GLN A 10 39.84 18.74 -4.33
N VAL A 11 39.30 17.53 -4.55
CA VAL A 11 37.89 17.32 -4.97
C VAL A 11 36.93 17.79 -3.88
N TYR A 12 37.22 17.41 -2.65
CA TYR A 12 36.43 17.79 -1.48
C TYR A 12 36.44 19.31 -1.27
N ASP A 13 37.61 19.94 -1.25
CA ASP A 13 37.77 21.39 -1.05
C ASP A 13 36.99 22.20 -2.12
N LEU A 14 36.93 21.67 -3.36
CA LEU A 14 36.15 22.29 -4.43
C LEU A 14 34.65 22.08 -4.25
N TRP A 15 34.19 20.89 -3.85
CA TRP A 15 32.79 20.65 -3.52
C TRP A 15 32.31 21.65 -2.46
N VAL A 16 33.08 21.83 -1.38
CA VAL A 16 32.84 22.83 -0.32
C VAL A 16 32.77 24.25 -0.90
N ALA A 17 33.65 24.60 -1.84
CA ALA A 17 33.64 25.91 -2.49
C ALA A 17 32.42 26.12 -3.41
N THR A 18 31.93 25.05 -4.06
CA THR A 18 30.77 25.07 -4.98
C THR A 18 29.42 24.88 -4.31
N ALA A 19 29.37 24.34 -3.08
CA ALA A 19 28.17 24.20 -2.27
C ALA A 19 27.67 25.55 -1.70
N LYS A 20 28.28 26.68 -2.11
CA LYS A 20 27.82 28.04 -1.79
C LYS A 20 26.58 28.41 -2.62
N PRO A 21 25.75 29.38 -2.17
CA PRO A 21 24.39 29.65 -2.71
C PRO A 21 24.30 30.14 -4.17
N ASP A 22 25.43 30.28 -4.86
CA ASP A 22 25.48 30.80 -6.22
C ASP A 22 25.21 29.63 -7.17
N ARG A 23 24.01 29.59 -7.76
CA ARG A 23 23.47 28.49 -8.60
C ARG A 23 24.48 28.03 -9.66
N ARG A 24 25.22 26.97 -9.36
CA ARG A 24 26.17 26.31 -10.28
C ARG A 24 25.77 24.85 -10.39
N ASP A 25 25.80 24.30 -11.61
CA ASP A 25 25.51 22.89 -11.87
C ASP A 25 26.58 22.01 -11.20
N ILE A 26 26.35 21.65 -9.93
CA ILE A 26 27.26 20.87 -9.09
C ILE A 26 27.67 19.59 -9.81
N ALA A 27 26.72 18.92 -10.48
CA ALA A 27 27.00 17.69 -11.21
C ALA A 27 27.97 17.90 -12.38
N PHE A 28 27.87 19.00 -13.12
CA PHE A 28 28.80 19.36 -14.18
C PHE A 28 30.19 19.72 -13.65
N PHE A 29 30.27 20.56 -12.61
CA PHE A 29 31.55 20.96 -12.04
C PHE A 29 32.29 19.77 -11.43
N THR A 30 31.60 18.96 -10.63
CA THR A 30 32.22 17.78 -10.04
C THR A 30 32.65 16.77 -11.10
N HIS A 31 31.84 16.54 -12.13
CA HIS A 31 32.24 15.64 -13.23
C HIS A 31 33.55 16.09 -13.91
N ASN A 32 33.65 17.37 -14.25
CA ASN A 32 34.85 17.92 -14.89
C ASN A 32 36.05 17.88 -13.95
N TYR A 33 35.82 18.13 -12.67
CA TYR A 33 36.87 18.13 -11.69
C TYR A 33 37.45 16.73 -11.45
N ILE A 34 36.59 15.72 -11.29
CA ILE A 34 37.01 14.31 -11.21
C ILE A 34 37.82 13.92 -12.45
N ARG A 35 37.42 14.38 -13.65
CA ARG A 35 38.20 14.13 -14.89
C ARG A 35 39.57 14.80 -14.89
N GLN A 36 39.71 15.98 -14.29
CA GLN A 36 40.99 16.69 -14.19
C GLN A 36 41.93 16.03 -13.19
N THR A 37 41.42 15.57 -12.04
CA THR A 37 42.22 14.91 -11.01
C THR A 37 42.59 13.47 -11.36
N HIS A 38 41.78 12.80 -12.18
CA HIS A 38 41.99 11.43 -12.65
C HIS A 38 42.14 11.35 -14.18
N PRO A 39 43.21 11.93 -14.76
CA PRO A 39 43.39 11.99 -16.22
C PRO A 39 43.54 10.62 -16.88
N ASP A 40 43.95 9.60 -16.12
CA ASP A 40 44.15 8.23 -16.59
C ASP A 40 42.88 7.36 -16.51
N HIS A 41 41.77 7.92 -16.01
CA HIS A 41 40.50 7.20 -15.86
C HIS A 41 39.42 7.76 -16.80
N HIS A 42 38.58 6.86 -17.30
CA HIS A 42 37.28 7.19 -17.85
C HIS A 42 36.31 7.41 -16.69
N VAL A 43 35.51 8.47 -16.77
CA VAL A 43 34.56 8.86 -15.72
C VAL A 43 33.15 8.75 -16.29
N THR A 44 32.32 7.92 -15.68
CA THR A 44 30.91 7.74 -16.05
C THR A 44 30.03 8.24 -14.92
N ARG A 45 29.09 9.14 -15.22
CA ARG A 45 28.08 9.60 -14.27
C ARG A 45 26.78 8.80 -14.44
N THR A 46 26.20 8.33 -13.35
CA THR A 46 24.89 7.67 -13.33
C THR A 46 24.00 8.19 -12.20
N ASN A 47 22.70 7.89 -12.27
CA ASN A 47 21.70 8.24 -11.26
C ASN A 47 21.35 6.98 -10.45
N PRO A 48 21.46 6.99 -9.10
CA PRO A 48 21.08 5.87 -8.23
C PRO A 48 19.67 5.34 -8.48
N ALA A 49 18.71 6.19 -8.86
CA ALA A 49 17.34 5.77 -9.17
C ALA A 49 17.25 4.84 -10.41
N ARG A 50 18.28 4.82 -11.25
CA ARG A 50 18.38 3.95 -12.43
C ARG A 50 19.33 2.78 -12.23
N ALA A 51 20.43 2.98 -11.51
CA ALA A 51 21.39 1.94 -11.15
C ALA A 51 22.01 2.27 -9.78
N ASN A 52 21.46 1.69 -8.71
CA ASN A 52 21.91 1.91 -7.35
C ASN A 52 23.06 0.96 -7.01
N LEU A 53 24.30 1.40 -7.29
CA LEU A 53 25.49 0.56 -7.08
C LEU A 53 25.74 0.21 -5.61
N LEU A 54 25.44 1.14 -4.70
CA LEU A 54 25.62 0.93 -3.25
C LEU A 54 24.64 -0.13 -2.74
N ALA A 55 23.36 -0.02 -3.08
CA ALA A 55 22.36 -1.02 -2.72
C ALA A 55 22.63 -2.38 -3.39
N TYR A 56 23.08 -2.39 -4.66
CA TYR A 56 23.45 -3.61 -5.37
C TYR A 56 24.62 -4.34 -4.68
N ALA A 57 25.62 -3.61 -4.18
CA ALA A 57 26.70 -4.18 -3.40
C ALA A 57 26.25 -4.65 -2.00
N ALA A 58 25.41 -3.85 -1.32
CA ALA A 58 24.85 -4.23 -0.02
C ALA A 58 24.00 -5.52 -0.09
N ALA A 59 23.36 -5.78 -1.24
CA ALA A 59 22.66 -7.04 -1.53
C ALA A 59 23.62 -8.22 -1.84
N GLY A 60 24.93 -8.03 -1.76
CA GLY A 60 25.95 -9.07 -1.94
C GLY A 60 26.38 -9.32 -3.38
N HIS A 61 25.91 -8.53 -4.35
CA HIS A 61 26.28 -8.71 -5.77
C HIS A 61 27.65 -8.12 -6.14
N ALA A 62 28.20 -7.25 -5.29
CA ALA A 62 29.51 -6.64 -5.47
C ALA A 62 30.14 -6.36 -4.10
N THR A 63 31.46 -6.17 -4.08
CA THR A 63 32.15 -5.73 -2.87
C THR A 63 32.34 -4.21 -2.93
N CYS A 64 31.83 -3.50 -1.93
CA CYS A 64 31.98 -2.05 -1.81
C CYS A 64 32.66 -1.75 -0.48
N THR A 65 33.94 -1.39 -0.52
CA THR A 65 34.73 -1.12 0.68
C THR A 65 35.01 0.37 0.80
N GLU A 66 34.69 0.91 1.97
CA GLU A 66 35.06 2.27 2.37
C GLU A 66 36.56 2.35 2.63
N GLU A 67 37.23 3.31 2.00
CA GLU A 67 38.65 3.58 2.27
C GLU A 67 38.79 4.57 3.44
N TYR A 68 38.66 4.07 4.68
CA TYR A 68 38.76 4.81 5.96
C TYR A 68 40.15 5.40 6.32
N SER A 69 41.06 5.60 5.37
CA SER A 69 42.41 6.08 5.75
C SER A 69 42.44 7.56 6.19
N ASN A 70 41.37 8.33 5.97
CA ASN A 70 41.25 9.71 6.44
C ASN A 70 39.76 10.09 6.68
N PRO A 71 39.36 10.53 7.89
CA PRO A 71 38.00 11.02 8.15
C PRO A 71 37.68 12.38 7.49
N ASP A 72 38.67 13.15 7.00
CA ASP A 72 38.47 14.47 6.37
C ASP A 72 37.94 14.40 4.92
N ILE A 73 37.65 13.21 4.38
CA ILE A 73 37.30 13.01 2.95
C ILE A 73 35.95 12.30 2.74
N ILE A 74 35.16 12.15 3.81
CA ILE A 74 33.77 11.69 3.76
C ILE A 74 32.94 12.78 4.44
N ASP A 75 31.88 13.23 3.76
CA ASP A 75 30.89 14.12 4.34
C ASP A 75 29.58 13.36 4.46
N THR A 76 29.10 13.21 5.69
CA THR A 76 27.89 12.45 6.02
C THR A 76 27.05 13.22 7.01
N ILE A 77 25.74 13.26 6.77
CA ILE A 77 24.76 13.66 7.78
C ILE A 77 24.34 12.41 8.54
N ARG A 78 24.71 12.34 9.81
CA ARG A 78 24.27 11.28 10.71
C ARG A 78 22.93 11.67 11.31
N SER A 79 21.88 10.91 11.01
CA SER A 79 20.51 11.19 11.44
C SER A 79 19.95 10.06 12.29
N TYR A 80 19.29 10.42 13.39
CA TYR A 80 18.46 9.49 14.14
C TYR A 80 17.10 9.37 13.46
N ILE A 81 16.74 8.16 13.05
CA ILE A 81 15.42 7.81 12.59
C ILE A 81 14.69 7.15 13.77
N PRO A 82 13.66 7.81 14.34
CA PRO A 82 12.86 7.18 15.39
C PRO A 82 12.14 5.95 14.83
N THR A 83 11.84 4.99 15.70
CA THR A 83 10.99 3.87 15.30
C THR A 83 9.60 4.38 14.96
N ASN A 84 8.87 3.64 14.12
CA ASN A 84 7.46 3.91 13.85
C ASN A 84 6.57 3.71 15.10
N ARG A 85 7.13 3.21 16.21
CA ARG A 85 6.47 2.97 17.49
C ARG A 85 7.36 3.46 18.63
N PRO A 86 7.53 4.79 18.78
CA PRO A 86 8.49 5.37 19.72
C PRO A 86 8.18 5.04 21.19
N PHE A 87 6.97 4.57 21.49
CA PHE A 87 6.53 4.16 22.83
C PHE A 87 6.75 2.68 23.14
N ASP A 88 7.19 1.85 22.18
CA ASP A 88 7.46 0.42 22.40
C ASP A 88 8.85 0.20 23.05
N HIS A 89 9.50 1.25 23.57
CA HIS A 89 10.87 1.27 24.11
C HIS A 89 11.93 0.68 23.15
N GLN A 90 11.61 0.61 21.86
CA GLN A 90 12.57 0.23 20.84
C GLN A 90 13.42 1.43 20.47
N GLU A 91 14.74 1.25 20.51
CA GLU A 91 15.68 2.23 20.01
C GLU A 91 15.46 2.45 18.51
N GLY A 92 15.50 3.72 18.08
CA GLY A 92 15.52 4.05 16.66
C GLY A 92 16.81 3.59 16.00
N SER A 93 16.92 3.86 14.70
CA SER A 93 18.15 3.58 13.96
C SER A 93 18.92 4.87 13.73
N VAL A 94 20.24 4.77 13.72
CA VAL A 94 21.08 5.86 13.23
C VAL A 94 21.46 5.51 11.80
N VAL A 95 21.17 6.41 10.87
CA VAL A 95 21.57 6.27 9.47
C VAL A 95 22.55 7.37 9.09
N ASP A 96 23.51 7.01 8.26
CA ASP A 96 24.46 7.94 7.68
C ASP A 96 24.01 8.26 6.25
N GLN A 97 23.61 9.50 6.01
CA GLN A 97 23.35 10.00 4.66
C GLN A 97 24.64 10.56 4.10
N VAL A 98 25.16 9.96 3.03
CA VAL A 98 26.41 10.40 2.41
C VAL A 98 26.18 11.63 1.53
N LEU A 99 26.75 12.76 1.92
CA LEU A 99 26.82 13.98 1.11
C LEU A 99 27.95 13.90 0.09
N PHE A 100 29.09 13.34 0.51
CA PHE A 100 30.23 13.08 -0.35
C PHE A 100 30.97 11.85 0.17
N GLY A 101 31.15 10.84 -0.68
CA GLY A 101 31.86 9.62 -0.31
C GLY A 101 32.56 8.99 -1.50
N ARG A 102 33.54 8.14 -1.19
CA ARG A 102 34.39 7.47 -2.18
C ARG A 102 34.69 6.04 -1.74
N TRP A 103 34.41 5.07 -2.61
CA TRP A 103 34.55 3.65 -2.35
C TRP A 103 35.41 2.97 -3.39
N THR A 104 36.08 1.91 -2.95
CA THR A 104 36.65 0.90 -3.84
C THR A 104 35.58 -0.15 -4.10
N TYR A 105 35.17 -0.26 -5.36
CA TYR A 105 34.02 -1.07 -5.78
C TYR A 105 34.51 -2.21 -6.68
N THR A 106 34.33 -3.46 -6.27
CA THR A 106 34.79 -4.62 -7.03
C THR A 106 33.60 -5.47 -7.48
N TRP A 107 33.49 -5.67 -8.79
CA TRP A 107 32.45 -6.47 -9.43
C TRP A 107 33.03 -7.23 -10.63
N SER A 108 32.72 -8.52 -10.75
CA SER A 108 33.20 -9.39 -11.83
C SER A 108 34.72 -9.27 -12.09
N SER A 109 35.50 -9.41 -11.01
CA SER A 109 36.98 -9.28 -11.01
C SER A 109 37.55 -7.95 -11.52
N THR A 110 36.71 -6.91 -11.63
CA THR A 110 37.13 -5.55 -11.98
C THR A 110 36.91 -4.63 -10.80
N THR A 111 37.94 -3.84 -10.48
CA THR A 111 37.87 -2.80 -9.47
C THR A 111 37.63 -1.44 -10.12
N PHE A 112 36.66 -0.71 -9.57
CA PHE A 112 36.23 0.62 -9.94
C PHE A 112 36.43 1.54 -8.74
N THR A 113 36.65 2.83 -8.99
CA THR A 113 36.52 3.86 -7.95
C THR A 113 35.15 4.49 -8.08
N LEU A 114 34.34 4.43 -7.03
CA LEU A 114 32.98 4.99 -6.99
C LEU A 114 32.97 6.24 -6.13
N TYR A 115 32.42 7.34 -6.63
CA TYR A 115 32.03 8.49 -5.81
C TYR A 115 30.51 8.57 -5.72
N SER A 116 30.00 8.92 -4.54
CA SER A 116 28.61 9.35 -4.33
C SER A 116 28.61 10.78 -3.81
N ILE A 117 27.80 11.61 -4.43
CA ILE A 117 27.71 13.03 -4.12
C ILE A 117 26.25 13.44 -4.10
N THR A 118 25.79 13.95 -2.97
CA THR A 118 24.44 14.45 -2.79
C THR A 118 24.45 15.97 -2.81
N SER A 119 23.73 16.54 -3.76
CA SER A 119 23.47 17.98 -3.83
C SER A 119 22.23 18.34 -3.02
N HIS A 120 22.37 19.33 -2.14
CA HIS A 120 21.26 19.93 -1.39
C HIS A 120 21.02 21.35 -1.91
N GLU A 121 19.96 21.55 -2.68
CA GLU A 121 19.50 22.87 -3.09
C GLU A 121 18.31 23.30 -2.24
N PRO A 122 18.28 24.54 -1.71
CA PRO A 122 17.13 25.03 -0.94
C PRO A 122 15.83 24.92 -1.75
N GLY A 123 14.84 24.22 -1.19
CA GLY A 123 13.52 24.03 -1.82
C GLY A 123 13.45 22.93 -2.87
N VAL A 124 14.52 22.15 -3.07
CA VAL A 124 14.54 20.98 -3.97
C VAL A 124 14.91 19.74 -3.15
N ALA A 125 14.28 18.60 -3.48
CA ALA A 125 14.68 17.32 -2.89
C ALA A 125 16.17 17.05 -3.20
N PRO A 126 16.94 16.48 -2.25
CA PRO A 126 18.35 16.16 -2.48
C PRO A 126 18.52 15.28 -3.72
N ILE A 127 19.53 15.58 -4.53
CA ILE A 127 19.85 14.80 -5.74
C ILE A 127 21.20 14.13 -5.54
N GLU A 128 21.21 12.80 -5.55
CA GLU A 128 22.42 11.99 -5.47
C GLU A 128 22.94 11.66 -6.88
N TYR A 129 24.27 11.75 -7.06
CA TYR A 129 24.99 11.39 -8.27
C TYR A 129 26.06 10.36 -7.95
N LEU A 130 26.15 9.32 -8.79
CA LEU A 130 27.23 8.34 -8.73
C LEU A 130 28.22 8.58 -9.88
N PHE A 131 29.51 8.61 -9.57
CA PHE A 131 30.58 8.69 -10.55
C PHE A 131 31.45 7.43 -10.48
N ILE A 132 31.51 6.70 -11.58
CA ILE A 132 32.26 5.46 -11.72
C ILE A 132 33.53 5.78 -12.52
N LEU A 133 34.68 5.54 -11.91
CA LEU A 133 35.97 5.70 -12.55
C LEU A 133 36.51 4.33 -12.93
N THR A 134 37.06 4.23 -14.14
CA THR A 134 37.68 3.01 -14.65
C THR A 134 38.92 3.38 -15.46
N PRO A 135 40.05 2.66 -15.34
CA PRO A 135 41.25 2.97 -16.12
C PRO A 135 40.95 3.09 -17.61
N LYS A 136 41.51 4.11 -18.28
CA LYS A 136 41.25 4.35 -19.71
C LYS A 136 41.72 3.18 -20.56
N LEU A 137 40.96 2.91 -21.62
CA LEU A 137 41.39 2.03 -22.69
C LEU A 137 42.53 2.66 -23.49
N SER A 138 43.30 1.82 -24.17
CA SER A 138 44.39 2.25 -25.05
C SER A 138 43.92 3.12 -26.24
N SER A 139 42.64 3.02 -26.60
CA SER A 139 42.02 3.82 -27.65
C SER A 139 40.92 4.72 -27.07
N PRO A 140 40.76 5.97 -27.56
CA PRO A 140 39.68 6.85 -27.13
C PRO A 140 38.32 6.20 -27.36
N SER A 141 37.46 6.21 -26.33
CA SER A 141 36.09 5.71 -26.41
C SER A 141 35.15 6.62 -25.64
N LEU A 142 33.91 6.75 -26.14
CA LEU A 142 32.84 7.47 -25.45
C LEU A 142 32.38 6.71 -24.20
N HIS A 143 32.35 5.38 -24.27
CA HIS A 143 31.89 4.48 -23.21
C HIS A 143 32.99 3.50 -22.78
N HIS A 144 32.86 2.96 -21.56
CA HIS A 144 33.79 1.96 -21.05
C HIS A 144 33.07 0.62 -20.87
N PRO A 145 33.42 -0.45 -21.62
CA PRO A 145 32.63 -1.69 -21.67
C PRO A 145 32.39 -2.36 -20.32
N LYS A 146 33.38 -2.32 -19.42
CA LYS A 146 33.22 -2.89 -18.07
C LYS A 146 32.26 -2.08 -17.20
N THR A 147 32.21 -0.78 -17.42
CA THR A 147 31.31 0.15 -16.71
C THR A 147 29.90 -0.01 -17.23
N ASP A 148 29.74 -0.16 -18.55
CA ASP A 148 28.45 -0.46 -19.18
C ASP A 148 27.89 -1.80 -18.68
N ALA A 149 28.73 -2.84 -18.59
CA ALA A 149 28.33 -4.13 -18.05
C ALA A 149 27.86 -4.04 -16.57
N LEU A 150 28.58 -3.27 -15.75
CA LEU A 150 28.17 -3.03 -14.35
C LEU A 150 26.84 -2.26 -14.29
N LEU A 151 26.69 -1.21 -15.10
CA LEU A 151 25.45 -0.42 -15.15
C LEU A 151 24.25 -1.24 -15.63
N LEU A 152 24.45 -2.14 -16.60
CA LEU A 152 23.41 -3.07 -17.05
C LEU A 152 23.02 -4.02 -15.92
N ALA A 153 23.99 -4.66 -15.25
CA ALA A 153 23.69 -5.61 -14.17
C ALA A 153 23.01 -4.94 -12.97
N ALA A 154 23.60 -3.85 -12.45
CA ALA A 154 23.04 -3.12 -11.33
C ALA A 154 21.75 -2.39 -11.69
N GLY A 155 21.63 -1.89 -12.91
CA GLY A 155 20.42 -1.25 -13.42
C GLY A 155 19.26 -2.23 -13.54
N THR A 156 19.49 -3.42 -14.12
CA THR A 156 18.49 -4.49 -14.16
C THR A 156 18.01 -4.84 -12.76
N TRP A 157 18.94 -5.06 -11.82
CA TRP A 157 18.60 -5.34 -10.43
C TRP A 157 17.79 -4.20 -9.79
N THR A 158 18.26 -2.96 -9.92
CA THR A 158 17.61 -1.76 -9.34
C THR A 158 16.17 -1.59 -9.81
N ASN A 159 15.89 -1.95 -11.06
CA ASN A 159 14.56 -1.79 -11.67
C ASN A 159 13.70 -3.07 -11.58
N THR A 160 14.23 -4.16 -11.02
CA THR A 160 13.47 -5.36 -10.71
C THR A 160 12.84 -5.21 -9.32
N LEU A 161 11.63 -5.72 -9.14
CA LEU A 161 11.02 -5.81 -7.81
C LEU A 161 11.62 -7.02 -7.08
N HIS A 162 11.95 -6.83 -5.81
CA HIS A 162 12.33 -7.93 -4.91
C HIS A 162 11.14 -8.25 -4.01
N GLU A 163 11.25 -8.01 -2.71
CA GLU A 163 10.15 -8.18 -1.74
C GLU A 163 9.41 -6.86 -1.52
N GLU A 164 8.95 -6.27 -2.63
CA GLU A 164 8.45 -4.90 -2.68
C GLU A 164 7.25 -4.78 -3.62
N ILE A 165 6.40 -3.78 -3.36
CA ILE A 165 5.33 -3.37 -4.27
C ILE A 165 5.57 -1.93 -4.72
N TYR A 166 5.25 -1.61 -5.98
CA TYR A 166 5.26 -0.22 -6.44
C TYR A 166 4.05 0.52 -5.87
N VAL A 167 4.31 1.61 -5.15
CA VAL A 167 3.31 2.52 -4.62
C VAL A 167 3.51 3.89 -5.23
N TRP A 168 2.46 4.44 -5.84
CA TRP A 168 2.46 5.84 -6.24
C TRP A 168 2.08 6.70 -5.05
N ASP A 169 3.00 7.58 -4.65
CA ASP A 169 2.83 8.52 -3.56
C ASP A 169 3.38 9.89 -3.96
N ASP A 170 2.57 10.95 -3.81
CA ASP A 170 2.75 12.37 -4.19
C ASP A 170 3.63 12.67 -5.42
N ASN A 171 4.91 12.32 -5.37
CA ASN A 171 5.95 12.74 -6.31
C ASN A 171 6.45 11.63 -7.24
N GLY A 172 6.02 10.37 -7.07
CA GLY A 172 6.37 9.29 -8.00
C GLY A 172 6.14 7.87 -7.49
N TRP A 173 6.67 6.90 -8.24
CA TRP A 173 6.69 5.50 -7.85
C TRP A 173 7.79 5.24 -6.81
N VAL A 174 7.41 4.69 -5.68
CA VAL A 174 8.29 4.24 -4.60
C VAL A 174 8.12 2.72 -4.45
N LYS A 175 9.19 2.02 -4.06
CA LYS A 175 9.11 0.62 -3.68
C LYS A 175 8.82 0.52 -2.19
N ASP A 176 7.73 -0.15 -1.82
CA ASP A 176 7.27 -0.26 -0.43
C ASP A 176 7.36 -1.72 0.05
N SER A 177 8.40 -2.03 0.82
CA SER A 177 8.60 -3.36 1.42
C SER A 177 7.67 -3.61 2.61
N ALA A 178 7.31 -2.57 3.37
CA ALA A 178 6.43 -2.70 4.53
C ALA A 178 5.01 -3.07 4.11
N LEU A 179 4.49 -2.41 3.07
CA LEU A 179 3.21 -2.77 2.47
C LEU A 179 3.25 -4.19 1.90
N PHE A 180 4.33 -4.55 1.18
CA PHE A 180 4.51 -5.90 0.64
C PHE A 180 4.45 -6.97 1.74
N GLN A 181 5.18 -6.81 2.85
CA GLN A 181 5.15 -7.73 3.99
C GLN A 181 3.74 -7.86 4.60
N SER A 182 3.00 -6.75 4.70
CA SER A 182 1.62 -6.78 5.19
C SER A 182 0.68 -7.57 4.26
N ILE A 183 0.96 -7.56 2.95
CA ILE A 183 0.17 -8.27 1.93
C ILE A 183 0.46 -9.76 1.96
N GLN A 184 1.71 -10.18 2.26
CA GLN A 184 2.09 -11.59 2.33
C GLN A 184 1.23 -12.41 3.31
N GLN A 185 0.65 -11.76 4.32
CA GLN A 185 -0.24 -12.39 5.29
C GLN A 185 -1.66 -12.66 4.76
N SER A 186 -2.01 -12.16 3.57
CA SER A 186 -3.37 -12.27 3.02
C SER A 186 -3.48 -13.45 2.05
N SER A 187 -4.34 -14.43 2.32
CA SER A 187 -4.67 -15.53 1.40
C SER A 187 -6.10 -15.42 0.86
N TRP A 188 -6.36 -16.01 -0.32
CA TRP A 188 -7.74 -16.23 -0.77
C TRP A 188 -8.53 -17.10 0.21
N ASP A 189 -7.89 -17.98 0.97
CA ASP A 189 -8.56 -18.83 1.96
C ASP A 189 -9.20 -18.03 3.09
N ASP A 190 -8.66 -16.83 3.37
CA ASP A 190 -9.18 -15.90 4.38
C ASP A 190 -10.33 -15.03 3.84
N ILE A 191 -10.54 -15.03 2.52
CA ILE A 191 -11.59 -14.25 1.87
C ILE A 191 -12.87 -15.08 1.81
N ILE A 192 -13.84 -14.69 2.64
CA ILE A 192 -15.17 -15.28 2.70
C ILE A 192 -16.11 -14.50 1.78
N LEU A 193 -16.45 -15.12 0.66
CA LEU A 193 -17.40 -14.65 -0.33
C LEU A 193 -18.22 -15.86 -0.82
N PRO A 194 -19.41 -15.64 -1.41
CA PRO A 194 -20.12 -16.70 -2.11
C PRO A 194 -19.19 -17.40 -3.12
N VAL A 195 -19.21 -18.72 -3.13
CA VAL A 195 -18.27 -19.55 -3.91
C VAL A 195 -18.26 -19.15 -5.38
N SER A 196 -19.43 -18.98 -5.98
CA SER A 196 -19.58 -18.54 -7.38
C SER A 196 -18.93 -17.18 -7.66
N THR A 197 -19.11 -16.22 -6.75
CA THR A 197 -18.51 -14.88 -6.86
C THR A 197 -17.00 -14.94 -6.73
N LYS A 198 -16.48 -15.74 -5.78
CA LYS A 198 -15.05 -15.93 -5.54
C LYS A 198 -14.37 -16.58 -6.75
N ASP A 199 -14.94 -17.67 -7.27
CA ASP A 199 -14.40 -18.39 -8.42
C ASP A 199 -14.41 -17.53 -9.68
N SER A 200 -15.51 -16.79 -9.91
CA SER A 200 -15.59 -15.84 -11.03
C SER A 200 -14.53 -14.76 -10.91
N LEU A 201 -14.36 -14.17 -9.72
CA LEU A 201 -13.36 -13.12 -9.51
C LEU A 201 -11.93 -13.64 -9.72
N ILE A 202 -11.61 -14.83 -9.23
CA ILE A 202 -10.31 -15.49 -9.46
C ILE A 202 -10.10 -15.75 -10.95
N SER A 203 -11.11 -16.24 -11.66
CA SER A 203 -11.04 -16.50 -13.11
C SER A 203 -10.84 -15.21 -13.91
N ASP A 204 -11.57 -14.14 -13.59
CA ASP A 204 -11.49 -12.85 -14.29
C ASP A 204 -10.22 -12.06 -13.93
N THR A 205 -9.48 -12.45 -12.88
CA THR A 205 -8.24 -11.79 -12.44
C THR A 205 -7.00 -12.62 -12.71
N ILE A 206 -6.83 -13.74 -12.01
CA ILE A 206 -5.67 -14.63 -12.15
C ILE A 206 -5.75 -15.35 -13.49
N GLY A 207 -6.92 -15.92 -13.82
CA GLY A 207 -7.14 -16.62 -15.09
C GLY A 207 -7.02 -15.72 -16.33
N PHE A 208 -7.25 -14.42 -16.18
CA PHE A 208 -6.99 -13.45 -17.25
C PHE A 208 -5.53 -13.51 -17.71
N PHE A 209 -4.57 -13.49 -16.79
CA PHE A 209 -3.15 -13.52 -17.15
C PHE A 209 -2.72 -14.84 -17.80
N ASP A 210 -3.32 -15.95 -17.37
CA ASP A 210 -3.09 -17.29 -17.95
C ASP A 210 -3.72 -17.43 -19.35
N SER A 211 -4.55 -16.47 -19.80
CA SER A 211 -5.29 -16.53 -21.07
C SER A 211 -4.66 -15.71 -22.20
N ARG A 212 -3.41 -15.24 -22.05
CA ARG A 212 -2.76 -14.31 -23.00
C ARG A 212 -2.80 -14.81 -24.45
N GLU A 213 -2.44 -16.06 -24.68
CA GLU A 213 -2.37 -16.67 -26.01
C GLU A 213 -3.76 -16.76 -26.66
N ILE A 214 -4.80 -16.99 -25.85
CA ILE A 214 -6.19 -17.04 -26.32
C ILE A 214 -6.61 -15.67 -26.85
N TYR A 215 -6.37 -14.60 -26.08
CA TYR A 215 -6.66 -13.24 -26.49
C TYR A 215 -5.97 -12.89 -27.82
N GLN A 216 -4.69 -13.23 -27.95
CA GLN A 216 -3.91 -13.00 -29.16
C GLN A 216 -4.46 -13.79 -30.36
N SER A 217 -4.82 -15.07 -30.18
CA SER A 217 -5.37 -15.91 -31.24
C SER A 217 -6.72 -15.44 -31.78
N LEU A 218 -7.50 -14.76 -30.95
CA LEU A 218 -8.81 -14.20 -31.29
C LEU A 218 -8.73 -12.73 -31.75
N TYR A 219 -7.53 -12.16 -31.86
CA TYR A 219 -7.32 -10.73 -32.17
C TYR A 219 -8.06 -9.78 -31.21
N LEU A 220 -8.18 -10.19 -29.94
CA LEU A 220 -8.80 -9.39 -28.88
C LEU A 220 -7.73 -8.63 -28.09
N SER A 221 -8.08 -7.43 -27.60
CA SER A 221 -7.16 -6.68 -26.75
C SER A 221 -6.96 -7.36 -25.40
N PHE A 222 -5.71 -7.63 -25.04
CA PHE A 222 -5.33 -8.26 -23.77
C PHE A 222 -5.31 -7.22 -22.65
N LYS A 223 -6.47 -6.61 -22.37
CA LYS A 223 -6.67 -5.68 -21.25
C LYS A 223 -7.96 -5.99 -20.53
N ARG A 224 -8.05 -5.65 -19.25
CA ARG A 224 -9.26 -5.88 -18.44
C ARG A 224 -9.42 -4.83 -17.35
N GLY A 225 -10.65 -4.46 -17.02
CA GLY A 225 -10.94 -3.59 -15.89
C GLY A 225 -12.04 -4.14 -14.99
N ILE A 226 -11.77 -4.17 -13.69
CA ILE A 226 -12.67 -4.71 -12.67
C ILE A 226 -12.96 -3.64 -11.62
N ILE A 227 -14.23 -3.49 -11.23
CA ILE A 227 -14.61 -2.68 -10.07
C ILE A 227 -15.15 -3.59 -8.96
N LEU A 228 -14.57 -3.48 -7.77
CA LEU A 228 -15.13 -4.00 -6.53
C LEU A 228 -15.94 -2.88 -5.88
N HIS A 229 -17.26 -3.04 -5.76
CA HIS A 229 -18.12 -2.02 -5.17
C HIS A 229 -19.05 -2.58 -4.12
N GLY A 230 -19.53 -1.75 -3.20
CA GLY A 230 -20.51 -2.14 -2.20
C GLY A 230 -20.25 -1.53 -0.83
N VAL A 231 -20.94 -2.01 0.19
CA VAL A 231 -20.95 -1.41 1.53
C VAL A 231 -19.53 -1.47 2.14
N PRO A 232 -19.07 -0.42 2.85
CA PRO A 232 -17.78 -0.42 3.51
C PRO A 232 -17.65 -1.58 4.51
N GLY A 233 -16.41 -2.05 4.72
CA GLY A 233 -16.12 -3.09 5.72
C GLY A 233 -16.42 -4.53 5.30
N ASN A 234 -16.76 -4.80 4.03
CA ASN A 234 -17.08 -6.16 3.55
C ASN A 234 -15.96 -6.85 2.74
N GLY A 235 -14.70 -6.40 2.87
CA GLY A 235 -13.56 -7.16 2.35
C GLY A 235 -13.05 -6.79 0.95
N LYS A 236 -13.44 -5.64 0.38
CA LYS A 236 -12.89 -5.13 -0.91
C LYS A 236 -11.35 -5.03 -0.90
N THR A 237 -10.80 -4.28 0.05
CA THR A 237 -9.34 -4.12 0.22
C THR A 237 -8.65 -5.45 0.58
N ALA A 238 -9.26 -6.29 1.42
CA ALA A 238 -8.71 -7.62 1.74
C ALA A 238 -8.60 -8.50 0.48
N THR A 239 -9.59 -8.44 -0.40
CA THR A 239 -9.60 -9.15 -1.69
C THR A 239 -8.49 -8.65 -2.62
N ILE A 240 -8.27 -7.33 -2.69
CA ILE A 240 -7.15 -6.75 -3.44
C ILE A 240 -5.81 -7.27 -2.91
N LYS A 241 -5.61 -7.32 -1.59
CA LYS A 241 -4.38 -7.86 -1.00
C LYS A 241 -4.18 -9.34 -1.34
N ALA A 242 -5.22 -10.18 -1.24
CA ALA A 242 -5.15 -11.59 -1.62
C ALA A 242 -4.80 -11.77 -3.11
N LEU A 243 -5.35 -10.92 -3.97
CA LEU A 243 -5.03 -10.89 -5.40
C LEU A 243 -3.56 -10.53 -5.64
N ILE A 244 -3.05 -9.46 -5.03
CA ILE A 244 -1.64 -9.06 -5.15
C ILE A 244 -0.73 -10.21 -4.75
N ASN A 245 -0.99 -10.84 -3.59
CA ASN A 245 -0.18 -11.97 -3.12
C ASN A 245 -0.18 -13.14 -4.13
N SER A 246 -1.34 -13.44 -4.71
CA SER A 246 -1.46 -14.53 -5.69
C SER A 246 -0.76 -14.24 -7.00
N LEU A 247 -0.79 -12.99 -7.47
CA LEU A 247 -0.10 -12.56 -8.68
C LEU A 247 1.42 -12.45 -8.48
N ALA A 248 1.87 -12.06 -7.28
CA ALA A 248 3.29 -12.05 -6.94
C ALA A 248 3.91 -13.46 -7.07
N LYS A 249 3.17 -14.52 -6.70
CA LYS A 249 3.59 -15.92 -6.91
C LYS A 249 3.70 -16.35 -8.38
N LYS A 250 3.17 -15.55 -9.30
CA LYS A 250 3.23 -15.73 -10.75
C LYS A 250 4.19 -14.74 -11.43
N ASP A 251 5.02 -14.04 -10.66
CA ASP A 251 5.92 -12.98 -11.14
C ASP A 251 5.19 -11.84 -11.88
N ILE A 252 3.92 -11.60 -11.55
CA ILE A 252 3.12 -10.50 -12.10
C ILE A 252 3.17 -9.31 -11.13
N PRO A 253 3.83 -8.21 -11.49
CA PRO A 253 3.96 -7.05 -10.62
C PRO A 253 2.62 -6.35 -10.39
N SER A 254 2.46 -5.80 -9.19
CA SER A 254 1.32 -4.95 -8.82
C SER A 254 1.76 -3.51 -8.61
N LEU A 255 0.95 -2.58 -9.08
CA LEU A 255 1.15 -1.14 -8.97
C LEU A 255 -0.02 -0.54 -8.20
N TYR A 256 0.25 0.02 -7.02
CA TYR A 256 -0.76 0.56 -6.11
C TYR A 256 -0.79 2.09 -6.17
N VAL A 257 -1.96 2.67 -6.48
CA VAL A 257 -2.14 4.13 -6.56
C VAL A 257 -2.88 4.63 -5.33
N LYS A 258 -2.21 5.43 -4.49
CA LYS A 258 -2.84 6.08 -3.33
C LYS A 258 -3.63 7.33 -3.70
N GLN A 259 -3.13 8.11 -4.65
CA GLN A 259 -3.68 9.42 -5.01
C GLN A 259 -3.17 9.89 -6.37
N PHE A 260 -3.89 10.82 -7.00
CA PHE A 260 -3.40 11.49 -8.21
C PHE A 260 -2.74 12.83 -7.94
N ASP A 261 -2.96 13.45 -6.78
CA ASP A 261 -2.40 14.77 -6.52
C ASP A 261 -0.87 14.73 -6.43
N SER A 262 -0.23 15.76 -6.97
CA SER A 262 1.23 15.88 -6.98
C SER A 262 1.65 17.33 -7.15
N CYS A 263 2.87 17.66 -6.73
CA CYS A 263 3.44 18.99 -6.98
C CYS A 263 3.53 19.35 -8.48
N ARG A 264 3.48 18.35 -9.37
CA ARG A 264 3.52 18.50 -10.84
C ARG A 264 2.13 18.52 -11.48
N GLY A 265 1.08 18.38 -10.68
CA GLY A 265 -0.32 18.38 -11.07
C GLY A 265 -0.86 17.00 -11.43
N SER A 266 -2.12 16.75 -11.10
CA SER A 266 -2.72 15.41 -11.15
C SER A 266 -2.81 14.80 -12.57
N LYS A 267 -2.89 15.65 -13.61
CA LYS A 267 -2.85 15.18 -15.02
C LYS A 267 -1.51 14.55 -15.38
N TRP A 268 -0.41 15.13 -14.89
CA TRP A 268 0.92 14.58 -15.08
C TRP A 268 1.05 13.24 -14.33
N SER A 269 0.51 13.16 -13.11
CA SER A 269 0.50 11.94 -12.31
C SER A 269 -0.21 10.80 -13.03
N ILE A 270 -1.44 11.02 -13.52
CA ILE A 270 -2.22 10.01 -14.25
C ILE A 270 -1.40 9.50 -15.46
N LYS A 271 -0.83 10.39 -16.26
CA LYS A 271 0.01 9.99 -17.41
C LYS A 271 1.22 9.14 -16.98
N LYS A 272 1.89 9.49 -15.88
CA LYS A 272 3.06 8.75 -15.37
C LYS A 272 2.71 7.41 -14.75
N ILE A 273 1.55 7.30 -14.11
CA ILE A 273 1.03 6.06 -13.56
C ILE A 273 0.80 5.05 -14.70
N PHE A 274 0.08 5.45 -15.74
CA PHE A 274 -0.20 4.57 -16.88
C PHE A 274 1.05 4.26 -17.70
N ALA A 275 1.95 5.23 -17.90
CA ALA A 275 3.24 4.97 -18.55
C ALA A 275 4.03 3.86 -17.83
N ARG A 276 4.07 3.90 -16.50
CA ARG A 276 4.75 2.85 -15.72
C ARG A 276 4.02 1.51 -15.81
N ALA A 277 2.69 1.50 -15.77
CA ALA A 277 1.92 0.27 -15.94
C ALA A 277 2.21 -0.39 -17.31
N ARG A 278 2.33 0.40 -18.39
CA ARG A 278 2.72 -0.08 -19.72
C ARG A 278 4.14 -0.65 -19.74
N GLU A 279 5.10 0.01 -19.07
CA GLU A 279 6.47 -0.50 -18.94
C GLU A 279 6.55 -1.83 -18.16
N MET A 280 5.65 -2.02 -17.20
CA MET A 280 5.62 -3.18 -16.30
C MET A 280 4.70 -4.31 -16.79
N ALA A 281 4.03 -4.14 -17.93
CA ALA A 281 3.08 -5.12 -18.43
C ALA A 281 3.77 -6.47 -18.75
N PRO A 282 3.15 -7.62 -18.40
CA PRO A 282 1.83 -7.77 -17.80
C PRO A 282 1.80 -7.39 -16.31
N CYS A 283 0.80 -6.64 -15.87
CA CYS A 283 0.73 -6.15 -14.49
C CYS A 283 -0.70 -5.92 -13.98
N LEU A 284 -0.84 -5.86 -12.65
CA LEU A 284 -2.03 -5.39 -11.96
C LEU A 284 -1.90 -3.91 -11.59
N LEU A 285 -2.82 -3.06 -12.03
CA LEU A 285 -2.89 -1.64 -11.66
C LEU A 285 -4.09 -1.38 -10.74
N ILE A 286 -3.83 -0.89 -9.53
CA ILE A 286 -4.81 -0.82 -8.43
C ILE A 286 -5.16 0.63 -8.12
N PHE A 287 -6.45 0.91 -8.05
CA PHE A 287 -7.02 2.18 -7.62
C PHE A 287 -7.99 1.92 -6.45
N GLU A 288 -7.60 2.26 -5.21
CA GLU A 288 -8.54 2.18 -4.08
C GLU A 288 -9.35 3.48 -3.94
N ASP A 289 -10.62 3.36 -3.54
CA ASP A 289 -11.55 4.48 -3.38
C ASP A 289 -11.61 5.38 -4.63
N LEU A 290 -11.91 4.75 -5.77
CA LEU A 290 -11.92 5.39 -7.10
C LEU A 290 -12.85 6.62 -7.15
N ASP A 291 -13.93 6.64 -6.36
CA ASP A 291 -14.85 7.77 -6.23
C ASP A 291 -14.23 8.99 -5.53
N SER A 292 -13.21 8.78 -4.71
CA SER A 292 -12.40 9.84 -4.11
C SER A 292 -11.21 10.22 -4.99
N LEU A 293 -10.65 9.26 -5.75
CA LEU A 293 -9.52 9.51 -6.64
C LEU A 293 -9.89 10.33 -7.88
N VAL A 294 -10.98 9.99 -8.56
CA VAL A 294 -11.32 10.58 -9.86
C VAL A 294 -12.30 11.74 -9.70
N GLU A 295 -11.75 12.93 -9.41
CA GLU A 295 -12.52 14.17 -9.43
C GLU A 295 -13.03 14.51 -10.84
N ASP A 296 -14.14 15.27 -10.91
CA ASP A 296 -14.78 15.71 -12.17
C ASP A 296 -13.80 16.36 -13.16
N LYS A 297 -12.86 17.17 -12.65
CA LYS A 297 -11.86 17.88 -13.46
C LYS A 297 -10.80 16.96 -14.08
N LEU A 298 -10.59 15.77 -13.51
CA LEU A 298 -9.58 14.79 -13.94
C LEU A 298 -10.17 13.65 -14.76
N ARG A 299 -11.49 13.46 -14.69
CA ARG A 299 -12.25 12.39 -15.35
C ARG A 299 -11.87 12.17 -16.80
N SER A 300 -11.86 13.20 -17.64
CA SER A 300 -11.55 13.06 -19.07
C SER A 300 -10.11 12.58 -19.31
N TYR A 301 -9.15 13.06 -18.51
CA TYR A 301 -7.75 12.64 -18.59
C TYR A 301 -7.57 11.19 -18.15
N PHE A 302 -8.20 10.80 -17.04
CA PHE A 302 -8.19 9.41 -16.57
C PHE A 302 -8.79 8.47 -17.61
N LEU A 303 -9.95 8.81 -18.17
CA LEU A 303 -10.63 8.01 -19.17
C LEU A 303 -9.83 7.86 -20.47
N ASN A 304 -9.11 8.89 -20.90
CA ASN A 304 -8.24 8.81 -22.08
C ASN A 304 -7.11 7.80 -21.88
N GLU A 305 -6.54 7.71 -20.68
CA GLU A 305 -5.49 6.73 -20.37
C GLU A 305 -6.05 5.31 -20.21
N VAL A 306 -7.26 5.16 -19.63
CA VAL A 306 -7.97 3.87 -19.54
C VAL A 306 -8.37 3.34 -20.92
N ASP A 307 -8.88 4.21 -21.79
CA ASP A 307 -9.23 3.86 -23.18
C ASP A 307 -8.00 3.40 -23.96
N GLY A 308 -6.83 3.99 -23.66
CA GLY A 308 -5.56 3.58 -24.22
C GLY A 308 -5.36 4.10 -25.64
N LEU A 309 -5.19 5.43 -25.78
CA LEU A 309 -4.60 5.98 -27.02
C LEU A 309 -3.22 5.38 -27.29
N GLU A 310 -2.52 4.98 -26.22
CA GLU A 310 -1.35 4.10 -26.22
C GLU A 310 -1.77 2.68 -25.80
N SER A 311 -1.07 1.65 -26.29
CA SER A 311 -1.42 0.25 -26.04
C SER A 311 -1.36 -0.11 -24.54
N ASN A 312 -2.50 -0.52 -23.97
CA ASN A 312 -2.63 -1.01 -22.59
C ASN A 312 -2.62 -2.57 -22.52
N GLU A 313 -2.01 -3.22 -23.51
CA GLU A 313 -1.88 -4.68 -23.56
C GLU A 313 -1.13 -5.22 -22.33
N GLY A 314 -1.67 -6.26 -21.70
CA GLY A 314 -1.14 -6.88 -20.48
C GLY A 314 -1.58 -6.22 -19.17
N ILE A 315 -2.37 -5.13 -19.21
CA ILE A 315 -2.77 -4.41 -18.00
C ILE A 315 -4.15 -4.88 -17.53
N LEU A 316 -4.21 -5.41 -16.30
CA LEU A 316 -5.46 -5.56 -15.55
C LEU A 316 -5.61 -4.40 -14.57
N MET A 317 -6.67 -3.61 -14.71
CA MET A 317 -7.02 -2.56 -13.76
C MET A 317 -8.03 -3.07 -12.73
N ILE A 318 -7.80 -2.80 -11.45
CA ILE A 318 -8.78 -3.07 -10.40
C ILE A 318 -9.06 -1.79 -9.61
N GLY A 319 -10.34 -1.43 -9.52
CA GLY A 319 -10.82 -0.29 -8.75
C GLY A 319 -11.65 -0.75 -7.56
N SER A 320 -11.52 -0.12 -6.40
CA SER A 320 -12.51 -0.25 -5.31
C SER A 320 -13.34 1.02 -5.16
N THR A 321 -14.60 0.89 -4.76
CA THR A 321 -15.44 2.04 -4.39
C THR A 321 -16.52 1.64 -3.39
N ASN A 322 -16.88 2.56 -2.49
CA ASN A 322 -18.06 2.37 -1.63
C ASN A 322 -19.34 2.86 -2.31
N HIS A 323 -19.23 3.72 -3.32
CA HIS A 323 -20.37 4.39 -3.94
C HIS A 323 -20.28 4.33 -5.47
N LEU A 324 -20.69 3.20 -6.05
CA LEU A 324 -20.73 3.02 -7.50
C LEU A 324 -21.55 4.12 -8.22
N SER A 325 -22.58 4.66 -7.56
CA SER A 325 -23.41 5.75 -8.08
C SER A 325 -22.70 7.11 -8.17
N ARG A 326 -21.62 7.32 -7.40
CA ARG A 326 -20.78 8.53 -7.46
C ARG A 326 -19.77 8.46 -8.60
N LEU A 327 -19.48 7.27 -9.11
CA LEU A 327 -18.60 7.13 -10.26
C LEU A 327 -19.26 7.64 -11.53
N ASP A 328 -18.44 8.26 -12.38
CA ASP A 328 -18.87 8.70 -13.69
C ASP A 328 -19.51 7.55 -14.50
N PRO A 329 -20.66 7.76 -15.16
CA PRO A 329 -21.30 6.73 -15.97
C PRO A 329 -20.41 6.17 -17.08
N ALA A 330 -19.43 6.92 -17.58
CA ALA A 330 -18.50 6.43 -18.59
C ALA A 330 -17.39 5.56 -17.98
N ILE A 331 -17.08 5.67 -16.68
CA ILE A 331 -16.26 4.70 -15.94
C ILE A 331 -17.10 3.46 -15.60
N ALA A 332 -18.29 3.68 -15.02
CA ALA A 332 -19.11 2.60 -14.49
C ALA A 332 -19.84 1.81 -15.58
N LYS A 333 -20.43 2.43 -16.60
CA LYS A 333 -21.38 1.75 -17.50
C LYS A 333 -20.78 1.35 -18.84
N ARG A 334 -19.65 1.92 -19.26
CA ARG A 334 -19.09 1.68 -20.60
C ARG A 334 -18.28 0.37 -20.63
N PRO A 335 -18.67 -0.62 -21.47
CA PRO A 335 -17.84 -1.80 -21.71
C PRO A 335 -16.46 -1.40 -22.28
N SER A 336 -15.44 -2.25 -22.11
CA SER A 336 -14.01 -2.05 -22.51
C SER A 336 -13.14 -1.17 -21.60
N ARG A 337 -13.72 -0.55 -20.56
CA ARG A 337 -12.99 0.19 -19.51
C ARG A 337 -12.95 -0.65 -18.25
N PHE A 338 -14.03 -0.60 -17.46
CA PHE A 338 -14.29 -1.48 -16.33
C PHE A 338 -15.47 -2.40 -16.67
N ASP A 339 -15.15 -3.44 -17.43
CA ASP A 339 -16.09 -4.38 -18.02
C ASP A 339 -16.69 -5.37 -17.01
N ARG A 340 -16.00 -5.64 -15.89
CA ARG A 340 -16.51 -6.49 -14.80
C ARG A 340 -16.73 -5.72 -13.51
N LYS A 341 -17.75 -6.14 -12.76
CA LYS A 341 -18.16 -5.52 -11.50
C LYS A 341 -18.53 -6.61 -10.50
N TYR A 342 -18.00 -6.50 -9.30
CA TYR A 342 -18.30 -7.41 -8.20
C TYR A 342 -18.89 -6.61 -7.07
N LEU A 343 -20.10 -6.99 -6.68
CA LEU A 343 -20.85 -6.38 -5.58
C LEU A 343 -20.49 -7.08 -4.26
N PHE A 344 -20.06 -6.27 -3.30
CA PHE A 344 -19.75 -6.65 -1.92
C PHE A 344 -20.86 -6.11 -1.01
N GLU A 345 -21.92 -6.89 -0.90
CA GLU A 345 -23.06 -6.63 -0.02
C GLU A 345 -22.75 -6.97 1.44
N LEU A 346 -23.72 -6.67 2.32
CA LEU A 346 -23.70 -7.24 3.65
C LEU A 346 -23.75 -8.78 3.56
N PRO A 347 -22.99 -9.49 4.40
CA PRO A 347 -22.92 -10.94 4.35
C PRO A 347 -24.29 -11.56 4.67
N ASP A 348 -24.69 -12.54 3.86
CA ASP A 348 -25.87 -13.36 4.13
C ASP A 348 -25.65 -14.31 5.32
N LEU A 349 -26.70 -15.01 5.76
CA LEU A 349 -26.60 -15.93 6.91
C LEU A 349 -25.48 -16.96 6.72
N ALA A 350 -25.42 -17.60 5.55
CA ALA A 350 -24.42 -18.63 5.26
C ALA A 350 -22.98 -18.07 5.38
N THR A 351 -22.76 -16.88 4.85
CA THR A 351 -21.49 -16.16 4.87
C THR A 351 -21.10 -15.74 6.30
N ARG A 352 -22.05 -15.24 7.10
CA ARG A 352 -21.81 -14.90 8.51
C ARG A 352 -21.45 -16.12 9.35
N VAL A 353 -22.12 -17.25 9.13
CA VAL A 353 -21.80 -18.53 9.79
C VAL A 353 -20.38 -19.00 9.39
N GLN A 354 -20.01 -18.89 8.12
CA GLN A 354 -18.65 -19.19 7.69
C GLN A 354 -17.60 -18.28 8.36
N TYR A 355 -17.92 -17.01 8.54
CA TYR A 355 -17.05 -16.06 9.23
C TYR A 355 -16.92 -16.37 10.73
N ALA A 356 -18.00 -16.78 11.39
CA ALA A 356 -17.92 -17.30 12.76
C ALA A 356 -17.01 -18.53 12.85
N ARG A 357 -17.11 -19.48 11.91
CA ARG A 357 -16.21 -20.65 11.84
C ARG A 357 -14.75 -20.26 11.59
N TYR A 358 -14.50 -19.23 10.78
CA TYR A 358 -13.16 -18.69 10.59
C TYR A 358 -12.58 -18.18 11.91
N TRP A 359 -13.35 -17.40 12.68
CA TRP A 359 -12.92 -16.94 14.00
C TRP A 359 -12.71 -18.08 14.99
N ARG A 360 -13.58 -19.10 14.97
CA ARG A 360 -13.43 -20.30 15.78
C ARG A 360 -12.08 -20.98 15.54
N ARG A 361 -11.71 -21.23 14.28
CA ARG A 361 -10.40 -21.79 13.91
C ARG A 361 -9.24 -20.90 14.37
N LYS A 362 -9.37 -19.58 14.20
CA LYS A 362 -8.35 -18.60 14.61
C LYS A 362 -8.13 -18.56 16.14
N LEU A 363 -9.13 -18.98 16.91
CA LEU A 363 -9.13 -19.00 18.37
C LEU A 363 -8.85 -20.39 18.95
N GLU A 364 -8.70 -21.40 18.11
CA GLU A 364 -8.38 -22.76 18.53
C GLU A 364 -7.08 -22.80 19.35
N GLY A 365 -7.13 -23.46 20.52
CA GLY A 365 -6.01 -23.53 21.45
C GLY A 365 -5.74 -22.25 22.28
N LYS A 366 -6.55 -21.18 22.14
CA LYS A 366 -6.40 -19.95 22.93
C LYS A 366 -7.37 -19.94 24.11
N GLU A 367 -6.90 -19.48 25.27
CA GLU A 367 -7.70 -19.37 26.49
C GLU A 367 -8.98 -18.54 26.29
N ALA A 368 -8.87 -17.39 25.62
CA ALA A 368 -10.02 -16.52 25.32
C ALA A 368 -11.04 -17.14 24.33
N GLY A 369 -10.65 -18.22 23.64
CA GLY A 369 -11.54 -19.00 22.76
C GLY A 369 -12.22 -20.18 23.43
N LYS A 370 -11.94 -20.46 24.71
CA LYS A 370 -12.61 -21.55 25.45
C LYS A 370 -14.12 -21.32 25.47
N GLY A 371 -14.87 -22.37 25.14
CA GLY A 371 -16.32 -22.32 25.01
C GLY A 371 -16.82 -21.87 23.64
N PHE A 372 -15.96 -21.49 22.68
CA PHE A 372 -16.42 -21.21 21.31
C PHE A 372 -16.67 -22.51 20.53
N GLU A 373 -17.84 -23.09 20.73
CA GLU A 373 -18.29 -24.34 20.14
C GLU A 373 -18.83 -24.19 18.70
N GLU A 374 -18.84 -25.27 17.92
CA GLU A 374 -19.36 -25.24 16.54
C GLU A 374 -20.84 -24.85 16.47
N GLY A 375 -21.66 -25.29 17.44
CA GLY A 375 -23.08 -24.96 17.50
C GLY A 375 -23.35 -23.45 17.61
N LEU A 376 -22.44 -22.70 18.26
CA LEU A 376 -22.54 -21.24 18.36
C LEU A 376 -22.37 -20.52 17.02
N CYS A 377 -21.70 -21.12 16.03
CA CYS A 377 -21.49 -20.47 14.74
C CYS A 377 -22.81 -20.14 14.04
N GLN A 378 -23.82 -21.03 14.16
CA GLN A 378 -25.15 -20.80 13.60
C GLN A 378 -25.87 -19.66 14.34
N LEU A 379 -25.81 -19.67 15.67
CA LEU A 379 -26.44 -18.63 16.51
C LEU A 379 -25.82 -17.25 16.27
N ILE A 380 -24.49 -17.16 16.20
CA ILE A 380 -23.77 -15.93 15.85
C ILE A 380 -24.20 -15.45 14.46
N GLY A 381 -24.36 -16.35 13.49
CA GLY A 381 -24.82 -16.00 12.15
C GLY A 381 -26.21 -15.35 12.14
N VAL A 382 -27.14 -15.85 12.98
CA VAL A 382 -28.48 -15.26 13.12
C VAL A 382 -28.40 -13.91 13.85
N LEU A 383 -27.68 -13.86 14.98
CA LEU A 383 -27.54 -12.67 15.83
C LEU A 383 -26.94 -11.46 15.09
N THR A 384 -26.05 -11.73 14.13
CA THR A 384 -25.32 -10.70 13.37
C THR A 384 -26.01 -10.30 12.07
N GLU A 385 -27.33 -10.53 11.93
CA GLU A 385 -28.11 -10.01 10.81
C GLU A 385 -27.86 -8.50 10.62
N GLY A 386 -27.58 -8.05 9.40
CA GLY A 386 -27.31 -6.63 9.11
C GLY A 386 -25.90 -6.13 9.44
N PHE A 387 -25.05 -6.92 10.10
CA PHE A 387 -23.66 -6.51 10.37
C PHE A 387 -22.77 -6.68 9.13
N SER A 388 -21.87 -5.71 8.90
CA SER A 388 -20.75 -5.89 7.96
C SER A 388 -19.67 -6.79 8.57
N PHE A 389 -18.76 -7.35 7.76
CA PHE A 389 -17.63 -8.11 8.32
C PHE A 389 -16.74 -7.32 9.28
N ALA A 390 -16.64 -5.99 9.10
CA ALA A 390 -15.95 -5.11 10.03
C ALA A 390 -16.64 -5.07 11.40
N TYR A 391 -17.98 -4.97 11.43
CA TYR A 391 -18.74 -5.04 12.68
C TYR A 391 -18.67 -6.42 13.34
N ILE A 392 -18.78 -7.50 12.57
CA ILE A 392 -18.63 -8.86 13.12
C ILE A 392 -17.20 -9.07 13.66
N LYS A 393 -16.18 -8.53 12.99
CA LYS A 393 -14.80 -8.54 13.49
C LYS A 393 -14.70 -7.80 14.83
N GLU A 394 -15.27 -6.61 14.91
CA GLU A 394 -15.27 -5.82 16.14
C GLU A 394 -15.99 -6.56 17.27
N LEU A 395 -17.13 -7.20 16.98
CA LEU A 395 -17.84 -8.05 17.92
C LEU A 395 -16.95 -9.15 18.51
N PHE A 396 -16.18 -9.86 17.67
CA PHE A 396 -15.22 -10.84 18.19
C PHE A 396 -14.11 -10.19 19.01
N VAL A 397 -13.57 -9.05 18.58
CA VAL A 397 -12.49 -8.35 19.31
C VAL A 397 -12.97 -7.88 20.68
N SER A 398 -14.12 -7.22 20.76
CA SER A 398 -14.70 -6.72 22.02
C SER A 398 -15.06 -7.86 22.96
N THR A 399 -15.65 -8.95 22.44
CA THR A 399 -15.95 -10.17 23.22
C THR A 399 -14.69 -10.76 23.84
N LEU A 400 -13.62 -10.92 23.06
CA LEU A 400 -12.37 -11.49 23.55
C LEU A 400 -11.71 -10.60 24.61
N LEU A 401 -11.74 -9.28 24.42
CA LEU A 401 -11.22 -8.33 25.41
C LEU A 401 -12.01 -8.35 26.71
N ALA A 402 -13.34 -8.45 26.63
CA ALA A 402 -14.20 -8.56 27.80
C ALA A 402 -13.93 -9.87 28.59
N ILE A 403 -13.80 -11.00 27.88
CA ILE A 403 -13.43 -12.29 28.50
C ILE A 403 -12.08 -12.20 29.21
N VAL A 404 -11.05 -11.66 28.55
CA VAL A 404 -9.71 -11.52 29.14
C VAL A 404 -9.70 -10.60 30.36
N ARG A 405 -10.56 -9.58 30.37
CA ARG A 405 -10.71 -8.65 31.52
C ARG A 405 -11.57 -9.23 32.64
N GLY A 406 -12.16 -10.41 32.48
CA GLY A 406 -13.11 -10.98 33.44
C GLY A 406 -14.43 -10.21 33.53
N GLN A 407 -14.75 -9.40 32.51
CA GLN A 407 -16.01 -8.66 32.42
C GLN A 407 -17.11 -9.62 31.91
N VAL A 408 -17.62 -10.47 32.81
CA VAL A 408 -18.84 -11.25 32.57
C VAL A 408 -20.02 -10.42 33.07
N GLN A 409 -20.34 -9.33 32.37
CA GLN A 409 -21.65 -8.71 32.57
C GLN A 409 -22.67 -9.59 31.87
N THR A 410 -23.63 -10.13 32.62
CA THR A 410 -24.77 -10.86 32.06
C THR A 410 -25.87 -9.85 31.75
N ALA A 411 -26.51 -9.97 30.59
CA ALA A 411 -27.64 -9.11 30.20
C ALA A 411 -28.79 -9.10 31.22
N GLU A 412 -28.84 -10.11 32.11
CA GLU A 412 -29.85 -10.23 33.19
C GLU A 412 -29.62 -9.28 34.38
N GLU A 413 -28.45 -8.65 34.53
CA GLU A 413 -28.17 -7.77 35.68
C GLU A 413 -28.56 -6.29 35.45
N GLU A 414 -28.95 -5.88 34.24
CA GLU A 414 -29.42 -4.50 33.98
C GLU A 414 -30.95 -4.34 34.08
N ASP A 415 -31.73 -5.42 34.09
CA ASP A 415 -33.19 -5.34 34.16
C ASP A 415 -33.76 -5.31 35.59
N ASP A 416 -32.94 -5.50 36.63
CA ASP A 416 -33.43 -5.69 38.02
C ASP A 416 -33.36 -4.44 38.93
N GLU A 417 -32.93 -3.27 38.43
CA GLU A 417 -32.91 -2.02 39.23
C GLU A 417 -34.05 -1.02 38.95
N SER A 418 -35.14 -1.44 38.30
CA SER A 418 -36.37 -0.62 38.29
C SER A 418 -37.69 -1.39 38.31
N GLY A 419 -38.16 -1.68 39.53
CA GLY A 419 -39.55 -1.41 39.94
C GLY A 419 -40.71 -2.12 39.22
N SER A 420 -41.15 -3.22 39.83
CA SER A 420 -42.54 -3.71 39.94
C SER A 420 -43.32 -4.08 38.66
N GLY A 421 -43.78 -5.34 38.67
CA GLY A 421 -44.55 -6.03 37.64
C GLY A 421 -45.63 -5.23 36.93
N LYS A 422 -45.67 -5.45 35.61
CA LYS A 422 -46.89 -5.56 34.81
C LYS A 422 -46.67 -6.66 33.78
N ASP A 423 -47.66 -7.52 33.61
CA ASP A 423 -47.80 -8.36 32.43
C ASP A 423 -47.61 -7.50 31.17
N VAL A 424 -46.53 -7.75 30.42
CA VAL A 424 -46.36 -7.14 29.10
C VAL A 424 -46.85 -8.13 28.06
N VAL A 425 -48.13 -7.97 27.71
CA VAL A 425 -48.62 -8.36 26.39
C VAL A 425 -47.79 -7.57 25.37
N VAL A 426 -47.04 -8.28 24.52
CA VAL A 426 -46.36 -7.68 23.37
C VAL A 426 -47.42 -7.10 22.45
N VAL A 427 -47.64 -5.80 22.54
CA VAL A 427 -48.38 -5.04 21.54
C VAL A 427 -47.37 -4.62 20.49
N GLU A 428 -47.46 -5.22 19.30
CA GLU A 428 -46.81 -4.71 18.10
C GLU A 428 -47.28 -3.27 17.88
N LYS A 429 -46.36 -2.32 18.05
CA LYS A 429 -46.41 -1.04 17.37
C LYS A 429 -45.14 -0.94 16.54
N GLU A 430 -45.30 -1.21 15.25
CA GLU A 430 -44.37 -0.72 14.23
C GLU A 430 -44.38 0.81 14.31
N GLU A 431 -43.39 1.41 14.98
CA GLU A 431 -43.01 2.78 14.67
C GLU A 431 -42.19 2.74 13.37
N GLU A 432 -42.71 3.40 12.33
CA GLU A 432 -42.14 3.44 10.99
C GLU A 432 -40.64 3.79 11.01
N GLY A 433 -39.79 2.79 10.76
CA GLY A 433 -38.42 2.99 10.29
C GLY A 433 -37.27 2.68 11.24
N LYS A 434 -37.51 2.21 12.48
CA LYS A 434 -36.43 1.75 13.39
C LYS A 434 -36.23 0.23 13.28
N ARG A 435 -35.00 -0.20 13.02
CA ARG A 435 -34.67 -1.64 13.05
C ARG A 435 -34.50 -2.07 14.50
N VAL A 436 -35.21 -3.11 14.90
CA VAL A 436 -35.12 -3.68 16.26
C VAL A 436 -34.01 -4.74 16.29
N PHE A 437 -33.15 -4.69 17.30
CA PHE A 437 -32.19 -5.77 17.55
C PHE A 437 -32.97 -7.06 17.85
N LYS A 438 -32.84 -8.06 16.98
CA LYS A 438 -33.46 -9.37 17.21
C LYS A 438 -32.54 -10.21 18.07
N ASP A 439 -32.90 -10.37 19.34
CA ASP A 439 -32.20 -11.32 20.19
C ASP A 439 -32.46 -12.75 19.69
N VAL A 440 -31.51 -13.64 19.94
CA VAL A 440 -31.56 -15.04 19.53
C VAL A 440 -31.82 -15.91 20.75
N GLU A 441 -32.87 -16.74 20.66
CA GLU A 441 -33.18 -17.74 21.67
C GLU A 441 -31.97 -18.67 21.86
N THR A 442 -31.54 -18.81 23.12
CA THR A 442 -30.33 -19.56 23.46
C THR A 442 -30.72 -20.99 23.87
N PRO A 443 -30.25 -22.02 23.14
CA PRO A 443 -30.47 -23.41 23.53
C PRO A 443 -29.92 -23.70 24.93
N GLU A 444 -30.57 -24.61 25.67
CA GLU A 444 -30.19 -24.97 27.06
C GLU A 444 -28.69 -25.32 27.20
N GLU A 445 -28.13 -26.01 26.21
CA GLU A 445 -26.71 -26.40 26.18
C GLU A 445 -25.74 -25.20 26.14
N PHE A 446 -26.17 -24.05 25.63
CA PHE A 446 -25.36 -22.84 25.52
C PHE A 446 -25.74 -21.77 26.55
N LYS A 447 -26.76 -22.01 27.39
CA LYS A 447 -27.17 -21.02 28.39
C LYS A 447 -26.05 -20.66 29.35
N GLU A 448 -25.27 -21.63 29.82
CA GLU A 448 -24.13 -21.39 30.72
C GLU A 448 -22.80 -21.11 29.99
N ASN A 449 -22.83 -20.98 28.67
CA ASN A 449 -21.62 -20.74 27.89
C ASN A 449 -21.16 -19.28 28.04
N ILE A 450 -20.05 -19.06 28.75
CA ILE A 450 -19.50 -17.72 29.04
C ILE A 450 -19.21 -16.94 27.75
N PHE A 451 -18.64 -17.59 26.73
CA PHE A 451 -18.31 -16.94 25.46
C PHE A 451 -19.57 -16.39 24.80
N TRP A 452 -20.64 -17.19 24.77
CA TRP A 452 -21.93 -16.79 24.20
C TRP A 452 -22.61 -15.67 25.01
N LYS A 453 -22.64 -15.76 26.35
CA LYS A 453 -23.21 -14.71 27.23
C LYS A 453 -22.55 -13.35 26.94
N VAL A 454 -21.21 -13.30 26.93
CA VAL A 454 -20.46 -12.07 26.68
C VAL A 454 -20.68 -11.57 25.25
N LEU A 455 -20.66 -12.46 24.26
CA LEU A 455 -20.85 -12.09 22.86
C LEU A 455 -22.23 -11.47 22.62
N LYS A 456 -23.30 -12.00 23.22
CA LYS A 456 -24.65 -11.40 23.12
C LYS A 456 -24.69 -9.96 23.63
N VAL A 457 -24.08 -9.69 24.79
CA VAL A 457 -24.01 -8.34 25.35
C VAL A 457 -23.24 -7.40 24.42
N GLN A 458 -22.08 -7.83 23.92
CA GLN A 458 -21.30 -7.02 22.99
C GLN A 458 -22.02 -6.78 21.65
N ALA A 459 -22.80 -7.76 21.17
CA ALA A 459 -23.59 -7.61 19.95
C ALA A 459 -24.68 -6.54 20.10
N ARG A 460 -25.36 -6.51 21.26
CA ARG A 460 -26.36 -5.48 21.57
C ARG A 460 -25.74 -4.09 21.63
N ILE A 461 -24.62 -3.93 22.34
CA ILE A 461 -23.89 -2.66 22.43
C ILE A 461 -23.49 -2.15 21.04
N LEU A 462 -22.94 -3.03 20.19
CA LEU A 462 -22.54 -2.65 18.83
C LEU A 462 -23.75 -2.29 17.95
N TRP A 463 -24.88 -2.97 18.11
CA TRP A 463 -26.10 -2.64 17.40
C TRP A 463 -26.60 -1.22 17.74
N GLU A 464 -26.64 -0.88 19.02
CA GLU A 464 -27.07 0.45 19.49
C GLU A 464 -26.13 1.56 18.96
N GLN A 465 -24.82 1.28 18.89
CA GLN A 465 -23.85 2.19 18.26
C GLN A 465 -24.07 2.35 16.75
N MET A 466 -24.45 1.28 16.05
CA MET A 466 -24.76 1.33 14.62
C MET A 466 -25.99 2.19 14.34
N GLU A 467 -27.09 1.95 15.04
CA GLU A 467 -28.34 2.70 14.85
C GLU A 467 -28.16 4.19 15.17
N SER A 468 -27.43 4.51 16.25
CA SER A 468 -27.14 5.92 16.59
C SER A 468 -26.27 6.62 15.53
N ALA A 469 -25.29 5.92 14.93
CA ALA A 469 -24.50 6.46 13.84
C ALA A 469 -25.34 6.70 12.56
N ASP A 470 -26.22 5.76 12.22
CA ASP A 470 -27.13 5.86 11.08
C ASP A 470 -28.13 7.01 11.24
N GLU A 471 -28.64 7.26 12.46
CA GLU A 471 -29.49 8.42 12.77
C GLU A 471 -28.76 9.74 12.51
N VAL A 472 -27.50 9.86 12.98
CA VAL A 472 -26.66 11.06 12.75
C VAL A 472 -26.36 11.27 11.27
N GLU A 473 -26.11 10.21 10.50
CA GLU A 473 -25.85 10.33 9.06
C GLU A 473 -27.12 10.74 8.29
N LYS A 474 -28.27 10.15 8.61
CA LYS A 474 -29.58 10.56 8.07
C LYS A 474 -29.89 12.03 8.39
N GLU A 475 -29.54 12.50 9.58
CA GLU A 475 -29.73 13.89 9.99
C GLU A 475 -28.79 14.85 9.25
N LYS A 476 -27.52 14.49 9.02
CA LYS A 476 -26.59 15.26 8.18
C LYS A 476 -27.05 15.38 6.74
N VAL A 477 -27.60 14.30 6.18
CA VAL A 477 -28.16 14.30 4.82
C VAL A 477 -29.42 15.18 4.74
N LYS A 478 -30.27 15.17 5.77
CA LYS A 478 -31.47 16.04 5.85
C LYS A 478 -31.15 17.52 6.06
N THR A 479 -30.11 17.84 6.84
CA THR A 479 -29.75 19.22 7.20
C THR A 479 -28.80 19.89 6.19
N GLY A 480 -28.25 19.16 5.22
CA GLY A 480 -27.39 19.70 4.16
C GLY A 480 -26.03 20.23 4.65
N VAL A 481 -25.65 19.96 5.90
CA VAL A 481 -24.39 20.44 6.48
C VAL A 481 -23.25 19.50 6.10
N VAL A 482 -22.72 19.66 4.88
CA VAL A 482 -21.41 19.11 4.51
C VAL A 482 -20.34 20.02 5.10
N GLY A 483 -19.69 19.54 6.17
CA GLY A 483 -18.69 20.29 6.91
C GLY A 483 -17.44 20.63 6.08
N LEU A 484 -17.42 21.80 5.45
CA LEU A 484 -16.19 22.53 5.19
C LEU A 484 -15.96 23.47 6.38
N ARG A 485 -15.16 23.06 7.37
CA ARG A 485 -14.54 24.03 8.28
C ARG A 485 -13.60 24.89 7.44
N LYS A 486 -14.06 26.08 7.03
CA LYS A 486 -13.15 27.11 6.51
C LYS A 486 -12.11 27.40 7.61
N PRO A 487 -10.81 27.41 7.29
CA PRO A 487 -9.80 27.85 8.26
C PRO A 487 -10.09 29.30 8.68
N PRO A 488 -9.77 29.68 9.94
CA PRO A 488 -9.99 31.03 10.41
C PRO A 488 -9.18 32.00 9.56
N VAL A 489 -9.86 33.03 9.06
CA VAL A 489 -9.24 34.15 8.35
C VAL A 489 -8.41 34.92 9.38
N ILE A 490 -7.09 34.75 9.34
CA ILE A 490 -6.16 35.62 10.06
C ILE A 490 -6.22 36.97 9.36
N LYS A 491 -6.78 37.98 10.03
CA LYS A 491 -6.69 39.36 9.57
C LYS A 491 -5.25 39.83 9.79
N PRO A 492 -4.60 40.47 8.81
CA PRO A 492 -3.31 41.10 9.03
C PRO A 492 -3.49 42.27 10.01
N GLU A 493 -2.67 42.28 11.07
CA GLU A 493 -2.40 43.48 11.88
C GLU A 493 -1.45 44.42 11.15
#